data_AF-A0A376S6T6-F1
#
_entry.id   AF-A0A376S6T6-F1
#
_cell.length_a   1.000
_cell.length_b   1.000
_cell.length_c   1.000
_cell.angle_alpha   90.00
_cell.angle_beta   90.00
_cell.angle_gamma   90.00
#
_symmetry.space_group_name_H-M   'P 1'
#
loop_
_entity.id
_entity.type
_entity.pdbx_description
1 polymer ?
#
loop_
_entity_poly.entity_id
_entity_poly.type
_entity_poly.pdbx_seq_one_letter_code
_entity_poly.pdbx_strand_id
1 'polypeptide(L)'
;MDICSRNEKLAIRRPAVLVALALLLCSCKSTPPESMVTPPAGSKPPATTQQSSQPMRGIWLATVSRLDWPPVSSVNISNPTSRARVQQQAMIDKLDHLQRLGINTVFFQVKPDGTALWPSKILPWSDLMTGKIGENPGYDPLQFMLDEAHKRGMKVHAWFNPYRVSVNTKPGTIRELNSTLSQQPASVYVQHRDWIRTSGDRFVLDRASLKFRTGSHHSRGSGFPLSGRWRAV
;
A
#
# COMPACT_ATOMS: atom_id res chain seq x y z
N MET A 1 -60.36 -48.14 56.07
CA MET A 1 -61.42 -48.21 55.04
C MET A 1 -60.73 -48.50 53.73
N ASP A 2 -60.81 -49.76 53.33
CA ASP A 2 -60.31 -50.34 52.09
C ASP A 2 -60.90 -49.71 50.84
N ILE A 3 -60.19 -49.85 49.71
CA ILE A 3 -60.66 -50.30 48.38
C ILE A 3 -59.42 -50.30 47.46
N CYS A 4 -58.86 -51.47 47.12
CA CYS A 4 -59.08 -52.26 45.88
C CYS A 4 -58.30 -51.67 44.68
N SER A 5 -57.57 -52.38 43.82
CA SER A 5 -57.18 -53.79 43.64
C SER A 5 -56.36 -53.86 42.34
N ARG A 6 -55.37 -54.78 42.27
CA ARG A 6 -54.77 -55.39 41.05
C ARG A 6 -53.90 -54.45 40.16
N ASN A 7 -52.89 -54.91 39.43
CA ASN A 7 -52.51 -56.25 39.02
C ASN A 7 -50.99 -56.33 38.74
N GLU A 8 -50.54 -57.57 38.69
CA GLU A 8 -49.21 -58.11 38.54
C GLU A 8 -48.32 -57.66 37.35
N LYS A 9 -47.00 -57.85 37.61
CA LYS A 9 -45.96 -58.44 36.74
C LYS A 9 -45.08 -57.56 35.83
N LEU A 10 -43.79 -57.70 36.15
CA LEU A 10 -42.68 -58.13 35.30
C LEU A 10 -41.60 -57.11 34.89
N ALA A 11 -40.37 -57.56 35.17
CA ALA A 11 -39.19 -57.50 34.33
C ALA A 11 -38.37 -56.19 34.29
N ILE A 12 -37.45 -56.12 35.26
CA ILE A 12 -36.00 -56.04 35.04
C ILE A 12 -35.55 -55.68 33.61
N ARG A 13 -35.00 -54.47 33.45
CA ARG A 13 -33.73 -54.23 32.71
C ARG A 13 -32.96 -53.07 33.38
N ARG A 14 -31.94 -53.43 34.18
CA ARG A 14 -30.80 -52.56 34.57
C ARG A 14 -29.78 -52.55 33.41
N PRO A 15 -28.68 -51.75 33.40
CA PRO A 15 -28.42 -50.40 33.91
C PRO A 15 -27.69 -49.52 32.85
N ALA A 16 -27.79 -48.19 32.88
CA ALA A 16 -26.87 -47.35 32.08
C ALA A 16 -26.72 -45.93 32.65
N VAL A 17 -26.38 -45.81 33.93
CA VAL A 17 -25.98 -44.52 34.50
C VAL A 17 -24.81 -44.78 35.44
N LEU A 18 -23.60 -44.98 34.90
CA LEU A 18 -22.35 -45.00 35.68
C LEU A 18 -21.08 -44.99 34.77
N VAL A 19 -21.05 -44.22 33.68
CA VAL A 19 -19.80 -44.03 32.89
C VAL A 19 -19.46 -42.56 32.60
N ALA A 20 -20.34 -41.60 32.90
CA ALA A 20 -20.15 -40.21 32.45
C ALA A 20 -19.31 -39.30 33.37
N LEU A 21 -18.60 -39.81 34.39
CA LEU A 21 -17.84 -38.96 35.33
C LEU A 21 -16.41 -39.45 35.65
N ALA A 22 -15.78 -40.18 34.73
CA ALA A 22 -14.38 -40.60 34.86
C ALA A 22 -13.52 -40.38 33.59
N LEU A 23 -13.95 -39.48 32.70
CA LEU A 23 -13.22 -39.12 31.46
C LEU A 23 -12.89 -37.61 31.37
N LEU A 24 -12.71 -36.94 32.52
CA LEU A 24 -12.40 -35.51 32.60
C LEU A 24 -11.07 -35.20 33.32
N LEU A 25 -10.13 -36.15 33.31
CA LEU A 25 -8.78 -35.96 33.84
C LEU A 25 -7.75 -36.71 32.99
N CYS A 26 -7.55 -36.30 31.73
CA CYS A 26 -6.33 -36.59 30.95
C CYS A 26 -6.43 -35.96 29.54
N SER A 27 -6.40 -34.63 29.44
CA SER A 27 -6.02 -33.99 28.17
C SER A 27 -5.53 -32.57 28.38
N CYS A 28 -4.39 -32.44 29.04
CA CYS A 28 -3.53 -31.27 28.93
C CYS A 28 -2.14 -31.73 28.48
N LYS A 29 -2.03 -32.11 27.20
CA LYS A 29 -0.75 -32.06 26.50
C LYS A 29 -0.64 -30.68 25.87
N SER A 30 -0.08 -29.73 26.61
CA SER A 30 0.32 -28.43 26.10
C SER A 30 1.55 -28.61 25.21
N THR A 31 1.35 -28.70 23.90
CA THR A 31 2.44 -28.48 22.94
C THR A 31 2.84 -27.00 23.00
N PRO A 32 4.12 -26.66 23.23
CA PRO A 32 4.58 -25.28 23.14
C PRO A 32 4.32 -24.76 21.72
N PRO A 33 3.97 -23.47 21.54
CA PRO A 33 3.86 -22.90 20.21
C PRO A 33 5.23 -22.98 19.51
N GLU A 34 5.27 -23.57 18.31
CA GLU A 34 6.47 -23.52 17.48
C GLU A 34 6.82 -22.05 17.19
N SER A 35 8.05 -21.68 17.56
CA SER A 35 8.65 -20.42 17.16
C SER A 35 8.79 -20.40 15.65
N MET A 36 8.03 -19.56 14.95
CA MET A 36 8.17 -19.31 13.51
C MET A 36 9.47 -18.55 13.14
N VAL A 37 10.47 -18.54 14.01
CA VAL A 37 11.74 -17.80 13.84
C VAL A 37 12.95 -18.73 13.83
N THR A 38 12.79 -20.05 14.01
CA THR A 38 13.93 -20.98 14.00
C THR A 38 13.80 -21.99 12.86
N PRO A 39 14.64 -21.91 11.81
CA PRO A 39 14.73 -22.96 10.80
C PRO A 39 15.23 -24.28 11.43
N PRO A 40 14.80 -25.46 10.95
CA PRO A 40 15.36 -26.73 11.37
C PRO A 40 16.87 -26.75 11.10
N ALA A 41 17.67 -27.11 12.12
CA ALA A 41 19.08 -27.37 11.94
C ALA A 41 19.25 -28.55 10.98
N GLY A 42 19.61 -28.27 9.72
CA GLY A 42 19.87 -29.30 8.71
C GLY A 42 19.39 -29.00 7.29
N SER A 43 18.63 -27.93 7.03
CA SER A 43 18.37 -27.53 5.65
C SER A 43 19.56 -26.78 5.07
N LYS A 44 20.35 -27.47 4.23
CA LYS A 44 21.31 -26.83 3.33
C LYS A 44 20.56 -25.69 2.61
N PRO A 45 21.05 -24.43 2.64
CA PRO A 45 20.40 -23.35 1.90
C PRO A 45 20.22 -23.81 0.46
N PRO A 46 19.05 -23.58 -0.17
CA PRO A 46 18.96 -23.71 -1.62
C PRO A 46 20.14 -22.93 -2.18
N ALA A 47 20.90 -23.53 -3.09
CA ALA A 47 22.00 -22.84 -3.73
C ALA A 47 21.46 -21.51 -4.26
N THR A 48 21.73 -20.43 -3.52
CA THR A 48 21.51 -19.09 -4.00
C THR A 48 22.40 -19.04 -5.23
N THR A 49 21.79 -19.13 -6.41
CA THR A 49 22.39 -18.57 -7.61
C THR A 49 22.79 -17.19 -7.18
N GLN A 50 24.09 -16.98 -6.91
CA GLN A 50 24.64 -15.66 -6.73
C GLN A 50 24.43 -15.01 -8.08
N GLN A 51 23.25 -14.42 -8.27
CA GLN A 51 23.03 -13.44 -9.31
C GLN A 51 24.07 -12.39 -8.99
N SER A 52 25.17 -12.41 -9.75
CA SER A 52 26.32 -11.57 -9.53
C SER A 52 25.79 -10.15 -9.36
N SER A 53 25.78 -9.66 -8.12
CA SER A 53 25.08 -8.41 -7.83
C SER A 53 25.98 -7.33 -8.40
N GLN A 54 25.72 -6.97 -9.65
CA GLN A 54 26.35 -5.83 -10.29
C GLN A 54 26.22 -4.65 -9.32
N PRO A 55 27.29 -3.89 -9.07
CA PRO A 55 27.21 -2.76 -8.16
C PRO A 55 26.09 -1.81 -8.61
N MET A 56 25.32 -1.30 -7.66
CA MET A 56 24.23 -0.39 -7.96
C MET A 56 24.78 0.91 -8.57
N ARG A 57 24.25 1.26 -9.75
CA ARG A 57 24.46 2.55 -10.40
C ARG A 57 23.09 3.18 -10.52
N GLY A 58 22.71 3.84 -9.44
CA GLY A 58 21.38 4.37 -9.22
C GLY A 58 21.28 5.85 -9.57
N ILE A 59 20.11 6.28 -10.06
CA ILE A 59 19.78 7.70 -10.23
C ILE A 59 18.42 8.01 -9.60
N TRP A 60 18.29 9.20 -9.02
CA TRP A 60 17.00 9.74 -8.59
C TRP A 60 16.29 10.36 -9.78
N LEU A 61 15.00 10.05 -9.94
CA LEU A 61 14.14 10.64 -10.96
C LEU A 61 13.00 11.36 -10.23
N ALA A 62 13.17 12.67 -10.03
CA ALA A 62 12.26 13.52 -9.29
C ALA A 62 11.09 14.00 -10.16
N THR A 63 9.89 13.88 -9.61
CA THR A 63 8.65 14.33 -10.26
C THR A 63 8.13 15.63 -9.67
N VAL A 64 8.44 15.91 -8.40
CA VAL A 64 8.12 17.17 -7.73
C VAL A 64 8.61 18.36 -8.56
N SER A 65 7.75 19.37 -8.71
CA SER A 65 8.02 20.54 -9.55
C SER A 65 8.30 20.21 -11.02
N ARG A 66 8.01 18.98 -11.47
CA ARG A 66 8.33 18.47 -12.82
C ARG A 66 9.83 18.60 -13.14
N LEU A 67 10.68 18.37 -12.14
CA LEU A 67 12.13 18.63 -12.22
C LEU A 67 12.82 17.75 -13.27
N ASP A 68 12.63 16.43 -13.19
CA ASP A 68 13.19 15.50 -14.18
C ASP A 68 12.13 15.03 -15.18
N TRP A 69 10.90 14.80 -14.71
CA TRP A 69 9.77 14.30 -15.50
C TRP A 69 8.44 14.55 -14.76
N PRO A 70 7.29 14.70 -15.44
CA PRO A 70 7.14 14.84 -16.89
C PRO A 70 7.61 16.21 -17.40
N PRO A 71 7.81 16.39 -18.71
CA PRO A 71 8.14 17.71 -19.27
C PRO A 71 7.09 18.75 -18.88
N VAL A 72 7.51 19.94 -18.46
CA VAL A 72 6.61 21.04 -18.05
C VAL A 72 5.63 21.42 -19.18
N SER A 73 6.07 21.37 -20.43
CA SER A 73 5.20 21.65 -21.59
C SER A 73 4.07 20.63 -21.76
N SER A 74 4.23 19.39 -21.26
CA SER A 74 3.24 18.33 -21.45
C SER A 74 1.92 18.61 -20.74
N VAL A 75 1.95 19.27 -19.57
CA VAL A 75 0.72 19.56 -18.81
C VAL A 75 -0.13 20.67 -19.44
N ASN A 76 0.45 21.46 -20.35
CA ASN A 76 -0.30 22.46 -21.11
C ASN A 76 -1.05 21.85 -22.32
N ILE A 77 -0.87 20.56 -22.60
CA ILE A 77 -1.57 19.87 -23.69
C ILE A 77 -2.98 19.49 -23.21
N SER A 78 -3.99 20.11 -23.83
CA SER A 78 -5.40 19.90 -23.47
C SER A 78 -5.92 18.49 -23.78
N ASN A 79 -5.46 17.88 -24.88
CA ASN A 79 -5.88 16.52 -25.25
C ASN A 79 -5.17 15.47 -24.36
N PRO A 80 -5.90 14.67 -23.56
CA PRO A 80 -5.29 13.71 -22.63
C PRO A 80 -4.42 12.65 -23.31
N THR A 81 -4.86 12.14 -24.46
CA THR A 81 -4.11 11.13 -25.22
C THR A 81 -2.79 11.68 -25.74
N SER A 82 -2.80 12.89 -26.31
CA SER A 82 -1.58 13.56 -26.77
C SER A 82 -0.63 13.89 -25.62
N ARG A 83 -1.16 14.32 -24.47
CA ARG A 83 -0.38 14.56 -23.25
C ARG A 83 0.30 13.29 -22.77
N ALA A 84 -0.46 12.20 -22.61
CA ALA A 84 0.07 10.90 -22.20
C ALA A 84 1.17 10.41 -23.15
N ARG A 85 0.97 10.54 -24.48
CA ARG A 85 1.98 10.16 -25.48
C ARG A 85 3.30 10.92 -25.30
N VAL A 86 3.24 12.24 -25.09
CA VAL A 86 4.44 13.08 -24.87
C VAL A 86 5.15 12.68 -23.57
N GLN A 87 4.39 12.43 -22.51
CA GLN A 87 4.95 12.03 -21.22
C GLN A 87 5.62 10.65 -21.28
N GLN A 88 4.96 9.69 -21.94
CA GLN A 88 5.48 8.35 -22.18
C GLN A 88 6.75 8.37 -23.03
N GLN A 89 6.75 9.11 -24.14
CA GLN A 89 7.93 9.24 -24.99
C GLN A 89 9.11 9.86 -24.23
N ALA A 90 8.86 10.93 -23.46
CA ALA A 90 9.91 11.56 -22.66
C ALA A 90 10.49 10.62 -21.59
N MET A 91 9.70 9.69 -21.05
CA MET A 91 10.20 8.66 -20.14
C MET A 91 11.06 7.63 -20.87
N ILE A 92 10.60 7.15 -22.04
CA ILE A 92 11.37 6.24 -22.91
C ILE A 92 12.75 6.84 -23.22
N ASP A 93 12.78 8.07 -23.75
CA ASP A 93 14.01 8.75 -24.15
C ASP A 93 14.98 8.90 -22.97
N LYS A 94 14.44 9.18 -21.77
CA LYS A 94 15.24 9.29 -20.55
C LYS A 94 15.81 7.94 -20.14
N LEU A 95 15.02 6.87 -20.15
CA LEU A 95 15.50 5.53 -19.81
C LEU A 95 16.53 5.01 -20.81
N ASP A 96 16.35 5.28 -22.11
CA ASP A 96 17.34 4.95 -23.14
C ASP A 96 18.67 5.68 -22.90
N HIS A 97 18.59 6.96 -22.54
CA HIS A 97 19.78 7.72 -22.20
C HIS A 97 20.48 7.17 -20.95
N LEU A 98 19.74 6.89 -19.88
CA LEU A 98 20.28 6.32 -18.65
C LEU A 98 20.93 4.95 -18.91
N GLN A 99 20.33 4.12 -19.78
CA GLN A 99 20.89 2.81 -20.13
C GLN A 99 22.23 2.96 -20.84
N ARG A 100 22.35 3.88 -21.80
CA ARG A 100 23.61 4.19 -22.50
C ARG A 100 24.71 4.68 -21.55
N LEU A 101 24.33 5.36 -20.46
CA LEU A 101 25.26 5.78 -19.41
C LEU A 101 25.61 4.65 -18.42
N GLY A 102 25.05 3.45 -18.59
CA GLY A 102 25.30 2.29 -17.73
C GLY A 102 24.52 2.29 -16.42
N ILE A 103 23.55 3.18 -16.22
CA ILE A 103 22.65 3.18 -15.06
C ILE A 103 21.82 1.89 -15.06
N ASN A 104 21.70 1.27 -13.89
CA ASN A 104 20.98 0.01 -13.73
C ASN A 104 19.83 0.09 -12.72
N THR A 105 19.67 1.22 -12.03
CA THR A 105 18.64 1.40 -11.01
C THR A 105 18.06 2.81 -11.05
N VAL A 106 16.74 2.96 -10.96
CA VAL A 106 16.05 4.24 -10.90
C VAL A 106 15.24 4.35 -9.62
N PHE A 107 15.46 5.42 -8.85
CA PHE A 107 14.63 5.81 -7.71
C PHE A 107 13.54 6.77 -8.19
N PHE A 108 12.39 6.21 -8.57
CA PHE A 108 11.30 6.96 -9.20
C PHE A 108 10.38 7.58 -8.16
N GLN A 109 10.19 8.91 -8.20
CA GLN A 109 9.34 9.62 -7.26
C GLN A 109 7.85 9.41 -7.55
N VAL A 110 7.28 8.35 -6.97
CA VAL A 110 5.86 8.00 -7.16
C VAL A 110 4.92 8.83 -6.28
N LYS A 111 5.39 9.26 -5.11
CA LYS A 111 4.64 10.07 -4.14
C LYS A 111 5.44 11.33 -3.77
N PRO A 112 5.35 12.42 -4.56
CA PRO A 112 6.09 13.66 -4.31
C PRO A 112 5.54 14.47 -3.13
N ASP A 113 4.23 14.38 -2.89
CA ASP A 113 3.49 15.06 -1.83
C ASP A 113 2.19 14.30 -1.49
N GLY A 114 1.11 14.96 -1.08
CA GLY A 114 -0.18 14.34 -0.73
C GLY A 114 -0.93 13.69 -1.90
N THR A 115 -0.26 13.45 -3.02
CA THR A 115 -0.81 12.89 -4.27
C THR A 115 0.00 11.69 -4.77
N ALA A 116 -0.52 10.98 -5.78
CA ALA A 116 0.05 9.74 -6.32
C ALA A 116 0.24 9.80 -7.84
N LEU A 117 1.31 9.15 -8.31
CA LEU A 117 1.58 8.86 -9.73
C LEU A 117 1.27 7.39 -10.08
N TRP A 118 0.28 6.81 -9.40
CA TRP A 118 -0.26 5.47 -9.64
C TRP A 118 -1.75 5.46 -9.28
N PRO A 119 -2.56 4.52 -9.79
CA PRO A 119 -3.97 4.39 -9.43
C PRO A 119 -4.10 4.01 -7.94
N SER A 120 -4.30 5.01 -7.10
CA SER A 120 -4.38 4.86 -5.65
C SER A 120 -5.83 4.91 -5.17
N LYS A 121 -6.16 4.07 -4.20
CA LYS A 121 -7.46 4.10 -3.50
C LYS A 121 -7.49 5.10 -2.33
N ILE A 122 -6.35 5.69 -1.99
CA ILE A 122 -6.18 6.50 -0.77
C ILE A 122 -5.58 7.90 -1.04
N LEU A 123 -4.98 8.12 -2.20
CA LEU A 123 -4.38 9.41 -2.58
C LEU A 123 -4.90 9.84 -3.94
N PRO A 124 -5.27 11.12 -4.13
CA PRO A 124 -5.67 11.62 -5.44
C PRO A 124 -4.49 11.58 -6.43
N TRP A 125 -4.80 11.58 -7.72
CA TRP A 125 -3.81 11.78 -8.78
C TRP A 125 -3.04 13.09 -8.59
N SER A 126 -1.75 13.06 -8.90
CA SER A 126 -0.88 14.23 -8.80
C SER A 126 -1.16 15.25 -9.91
N ASP A 127 -1.18 16.53 -9.53
CA ASP A 127 -1.24 17.63 -10.50
C ASP A 127 -0.07 17.55 -11.49
N LEU A 128 1.06 16.95 -11.10
CA LEU A 128 2.26 16.81 -11.92
C LEU A 128 1.96 16.20 -13.30
N MET A 129 0.92 15.38 -13.40
CA MET A 129 0.54 14.71 -14.64
C MET A 129 -0.40 15.52 -15.55
N THR A 130 -1.28 16.35 -14.98
CA THR A 130 -2.41 16.97 -15.70
C THR A 130 -2.56 18.48 -15.47
N GLY A 131 -1.86 19.01 -14.47
CA GLY A 131 -2.03 20.36 -13.94
C GLY A 131 -3.13 20.48 -12.88
N LYS A 132 -3.84 19.39 -12.54
CA LYS A 132 -4.92 19.40 -11.54
C LYS A 132 -4.88 18.19 -10.62
N ILE A 133 -4.97 18.42 -9.31
CA ILE A 133 -5.10 17.34 -8.32
C ILE A 133 -6.37 16.52 -8.57
N GLY A 134 -6.20 15.20 -8.61
CA GLY A 134 -7.28 14.22 -8.77
C GLY A 134 -7.70 13.94 -10.21
N GLU A 135 -7.22 14.70 -11.21
CA GLU A 135 -7.50 14.42 -12.61
C GLU A 135 -6.69 13.20 -13.09
N ASN A 136 -7.39 12.18 -13.60
CA ASN A 136 -6.77 10.97 -14.13
C ASN A 136 -5.98 11.29 -15.42
N PRO A 137 -4.69 10.92 -15.52
CA PRO A 137 -3.87 11.20 -16.70
C PRO A 137 -4.17 10.31 -17.92
N GLY A 138 -5.03 9.31 -17.79
CA GLY A 138 -5.44 8.40 -18.87
C GLY A 138 -4.56 7.15 -19.00
N TYR A 139 -3.55 7.00 -18.14
CA TYR A 139 -2.68 5.82 -18.06
C TYR A 139 -2.11 5.69 -16.64
N ASP A 140 -1.47 4.56 -16.33
CA ASP A 140 -0.74 4.36 -15.07
C ASP A 140 0.75 4.72 -15.25
N PRO A 141 1.24 5.85 -14.70
CA PRO A 141 2.63 6.26 -14.85
C PRO A 141 3.63 5.31 -14.20
N LEU A 142 3.30 4.73 -13.04
CA LEU A 142 4.17 3.80 -12.34
C LEU A 142 4.27 2.49 -13.13
N GLN A 143 3.15 1.94 -13.59
CA GLN A 143 3.18 0.72 -14.40
C GLN A 143 3.99 0.94 -15.68
N PHE A 144 3.78 2.06 -16.38
CA PHE A 144 4.54 2.39 -17.58
C PHE A 144 6.06 2.50 -17.31
N MET A 145 6.46 3.17 -16.23
CA MET A 145 7.86 3.27 -15.80
C MET A 145 8.46 1.89 -15.52
N LEU A 146 7.74 1.00 -14.82
CA LEU A 146 8.19 -0.35 -14.53
C LEU A 146 8.40 -1.16 -15.81
N ASP A 147 7.42 -1.14 -16.72
CA ASP A 147 7.48 -1.89 -17.97
C ASP A 147 8.66 -1.43 -18.83
N GLU A 148 8.84 -0.12 -19.00
CA GLU A 148 9.94 0.43 -19.81
C GLU A 148 11.32 0.26 -19.16
N ALA A 149 11.43 0.35 -17.83
CA ALA A 149 12.69 0.12 -17.13
C ALA A 149 13.10 -1.36 -17.19
N HIS A 150 12.15 -2.29 -16.99
CA HIS A 150 12.42 -3.72 -17.05
C HIS A 150 12.83 -4.21 -18.44
N LYS A 151 12.26 -3.63 -19.52
CA LYS A 151 12.73 -3.88 -20.90
C LYS A 151 14.22 -3.56 -21.09
N ARG A 152 14.76 -2.65 -20.29
CA ARG A 152 16.16 -2.21 -20.32
C ARG A 152 17.04 -2.89 -19.26
N GLY A 153 16.48 -3.84 -18.51
CA GLY A 153 17.18 -4.51 -17.41
C GLY A 153 17.46 -3.60 -16.20
N MET A 154 16.71 -2.51 -16.05
CA MET A 154 16.85 -1.59 -14.92
C MET A 154 15.91 -1.98 -13.77
N LYS A 155 16.41 -1.87 -12.53
CA LYS A 155 15.58 -1.96 -11.32
C LYS A 155 14.90 -0.64 -11.04
N VAL A 156 13.70 -0.70 -10.44
CA VAL A 156 12.96 0.50 -10.02
C VAL A 156 12.68 0.44 -8.53
N HIS A 157 13.11 1.48 -7.81
CA HIS A 157 12.77 1.70 -6.42
C HIS A 157 11.75 2.84 -6.33
N ALA A 158 10.60 2.57 -5.74
CA ALA A 158 9.58 3.58 -5.54
C ALA A 158 9.99 4.55 -4.40
N TRP A 159 10.12 5.84 -4.74
CA TRP A 159 10.44 6.90 -3.79
C TRP A 159 9.18 7.62 -3.32
N PHE A 160 9.02 7.67 -2.00
CA PHE A 160 7.92 8.34 -1.32
C PHE A 160 8.43 9.52 -0.48
N ASN A 161 7.72 10.65 -0.55
CA ASN A 161 7.75 11.68 0.49
C ASN A 161 6.60 11.40 1.48
N PRO A 162 6.91 10.92 2.70
CA PRO A 162 5.87 10.42 3.60
C PRO A 162 4.97 11.53 4.16
N TYR A 163 5.56 12.66 4.55
CA TYR A 163 4.85 13.69 5.33
C TYR A 163 4.42 14.91 4.53
N ARG A 164 5.01 15.18 3.37
CA ARG A 164 4.62 16.35 2.57
C ARG A 164 3.18 16.18 2.06
N VAL A 165 2.36 17.21 2.28
CA VAL A 165 1.00 17.31 1.75
C VAL A 165 0.96 18.27 0.56
N SER A 166 1.66 19.40 0.66
CA SER A 166 1.84 20.35 -0.45
C SER A 166 3.25 20.91 -0.49
N VAL A 167 3.66 21.43 -1.65
CA VAL A 167 4.95 22.11 -1.82
C VAL A 167 4.91 23.59 -1.45
N ASN A 168 3.72 24.17 -1.29
CA ASN A 168 3.52 25.56 -0.87
C ASN A 168 2.15 25.74 -0.17
N THR A 169 1.91 26.89 0.48
CA THR A 169 0.66 27.28 1.16
C THR A 169 -0.06 28.44 0.47
N LYS A 170 0.20 28.68 -0.82
CA LYS A 170 -0.42 29.78 -1.57
C LYS A 170 -1.93 29.60 -1.69
N PRO A 171 -2.71 30.70 -1.83
CA PRO A 171 -4.17 30.61 -1.98
C PRO A 171 -4.63 29.71 -3.13
N GLY A 172 -3.88 29.65 -4.23
CA GLY A 172 -4.17 28.74 -5.35
C GLY A 172 -4.12 27.26 -4.94
N THR A 173 -3.05 26.85 -4.26
CA THR A 173 -2.88 25.49 -3.75
C THR A 173 -3.94 25.15 -2.70
N ILE A 174 -4.31 26.08 -1.82
CA ILE A 174 -5.39 25.87 -0.85
C ILE A 174 -6.74 25.65 -1.55
N ARG A 175 -7.06 26.43 -2.58
CA ARG A 175 -8.30 26.25 -3.34
C ARG A 175 -8.34 24.90 -4.04
N GLU A 176 -7.24 24.50 -4.65
CA GLU A 176 -7.12 23.22 -5.33
C GLU A 176 -7.24 22.03 -4.37
N LEU A 177 -6.57 22.09 -3.20
CA LEU A 177 -6.73 21.05 -2.18
C LEU A 177 -8.18 20.96 -1.69
N ASN A 178 -8.85 22.11 -1.47
CA ASN A 178 -10.25 22.15 -1.05
C ASN A 178 -11.23 21.63 -2.12
N SER A 179 -10.94 21.81 -3.41
CA SER A 179 -11.81 21.31 -4.49
C SER A 179 -11.83 19.79 -4.59
N THR A 180 -10.87 19.09 -3.96
CA THR A 180 -10.85 17.63 -3.91
C THR A 180 -11.92 17.01 -3.01
N LEU A 181 -12.68 17.80 -2.24
CA LEU A 181 -13.66 17.29 -1.26
C LEU A 181 -14.72 16.35 -1.88
N SER A 182 -15.11 16.59 -3.14
CA SER A 182 -16.06 15.75 -3.88
C SER A 182 -15.40 14.63 -4.68
N GLN A 183 -14.07 14.55 -4.71
CA GLN A 183 -13.33 13.53 -5.45
C GLN A 183 -13.17 12.25 -4.62
N GLN A 184 -12.89 11.13 -5.31
CA GLN A 184 -12.58 9.85 -4.67
C GLN A 184 -11.31 9.23 -5.28
N PRO A 185 -10.21 9.09 -4.51
CA PRO A 185 -10.01 9.61 -3.15
C PRO A 185 -9.80 11.14 -3.13
N ALA A 186 -10.31 11.81 -2.09
CA ALA A 186 -10.03 13.22 -1.82
C ALA A 186 -8.62 13.41 -1.21
N SER A 187 -8.11 14.64 -1.20
CA SER A 187 -6.82 14.94 -0.56
C SER A 187 -6.87 14.71 0.95
N VAL A 188 -5.79 14.17 1.52
CA VAL A 188 -5.60 14.07 2.98
C VAL A 188 -5.78 15.41 3.68
N TYR A 189 -5.49 16.52 2.98
CA TYR A 189 -5.70 17.87 3.48
C TYR A 189 -7.16 18.14 3.87
N VAL A 190 -8.13 17.68 3.08
CA VAL A 190 -9.57 17.89 3.36
C VAL A 190 -10.16 16.78 4.21
N GLN A 191 -9.67 15.54 4.06
CA GLN A 191 -10.16 14.38 4.81
C GLN A 191 -9.77 14.43 6.29
N HIS A 192 -8.56 14.95 6.59
CA HIS A 192 -7.95 14.91 7.91
C HIS A 192 -7.31 16.26 8.27
N ARG A 193 -8.10 17.33 8.30
CA ARG A 193 -7.60 18.67 8.66
C ARG A 193 -6.90 18.69 10.02
N ASP A 194 -7.31 17.84 10.97
CA ASP A 194 -6.68 17.70 12.28
C ASP A 194 -5.23 17.18 12.21
N TRP A 195 -4.87 16.47 11.12
CA TRP A 195 -3.51 15.93 10.89
C TRP A 195 -2.57 16.94 10.21
N ILE A 196 -3.07 18.09 9.74
CA ILE A 196 -2.27 19.02 8.94
C ILE A 196 -1.55 20.03 9.84
N ARG A 197 -0.26 20.24 9.56
CA ARG A 197 0.55 21.33 10.14
C ARG A 197 1.19 22.13 9.02
N THR A 198 1.59 23.35 9.36
CA THR A 198 2.37 24.21 8.48
C THR A 198 3.82 24.19 8.93
N SER A 199 4.73 23.89 8.00
CA SER A 199 6.18 23.93 8.22
C SER A 199 6.81 24.80 7.15
N GLY A 200 7.26 26.00 7.52
CA GLY A 200 7.66 27.03 6.56
C GLY A 200 6.48 27.39 5.66
N ASP A 201 6.68 27.31 4.36
CA ASP A 201 5.65 27.58 3.34
C ASP A 201 4.88 26.33 2.92
N ARG A 202 4.93 25.20 3.65
CA ARG A 202 4.37 23.91 3.20
C ARG A 202 3.36 23.32 4.17
N PHE A 203 2.38 22.56 3.66
CA PHE A 203 1.58 21.67 4.48
C PHE A 203 2.26 20.31 4.65
N VAL A 204 2.29 19.83 5.88
CA VAL A 204 2.85 18.53 6.27
C VAL A 204 1.93 17.77 7.21
N LEU A 205 2.04 16.45 7.22
CA LEU A 205 1.35 15.58 8.17
C LEU A 205 2.02 15.65 9.55
N ASP A 206 1.20 15.77 10.59
CA ASP A 206 1.63 15.75 11.98
C ASP A 206 1.97 14.32 12.44
N ARG A 207 3.27 14.06 12.60
CA ARG A 207 3.78 12.78 13.12
C ARG A 207 3.33 12.50 14.56
N ALA A 208 3.08 13.54 15.37
CA ALA A 208 2.69 13.39 16.77
C ALA A 208 1.19 13.07 16.95
N SER A 209 0.39 13.21 15.90
CA SER A 209 -1.02 12.86 15.98
C SER A 209 -1.19 11.34 16.19
N LEU A 210 -1.78 10.96 17.32
CA LEU A 210 -1.91 9.56 17.75
C LEU A 210 -2.60 8.69 16.66
N LYS A 211 -3.55 9.28 15.92
CA LYS A 211 -4.30 8.65 14.83
C LYS A 211 -3.45 8.32 13.60
N PHE A 212 -2.47 9.16 13.26
CA PHE A 212 -1.56 8.91 12.14
C PHE A 212 -0.67 7.68 12.43
N ARG A 213 -0.31 7.47 13.71
CA ARG A 213 0.54 6.35 14.14
C ARG A 213 -0.21 5.02 14.25
N THR A 214 -1.52 5.04 14.52
CA THR A 214 -2.31 3.82 14.77
C THR A 214 -3.19 3.40 13.61
N GLY A 215 -3.34 4.22 12.56
CA GLY A 215 -4.25 3.92 11.44
C GLY A 215 -5.71 3.76 11.86
N SER A 216 -6.09 4.18 13.06
CA SER A 216 -7.39 3.90 13.65
C SER A 216 -8.44 4.87 13.10
N HIS A 217 -9.04 4.51 11.97
CA HIS A 217 -10.33 5.06 11.56
C HIS A 217 -11.43 4.45 12.43
N HIS A 218 -12.03 5.27 13.30
CA HIS A 218 -13.37 4.98 13.84
C HIS A 218 -14.41 5.29 12.76
N SER A 219 -14.47 4.45 11.72
CA SER A 219 -15.61 4.38 10.81
C SER A 219 -15.95 2.91 10.64
N ARG A 220 -17.19 2.54 11.00
CA ARG A 220 -17.72 1.20 10.80
C ARG A 220 -17.57 0.81 9.32
N GLY A 221 -16.83 -0.26 9.04
CA GLY A 221 -16.84 -0.96 7.75
C GLY A 221 -15.54 -0.86 6.94
N SER A 222 -15.03 -2.04 6.54
CA SER A 222 -13.87 -2.32 5.69
C SER A 222 -12.47 -2.07 6.28
N GLY A 223 -11.91 -3.15 6.81
CA GLY A 223 -10.52 -3.20 7.27
C GLY A 223 -9.51 -3.22 6.12
N PHE A 224 -8.28 -2.82 6.45
CA PHE A 224 -7.09 -2.88 5.61
C PHE A 224 -6.69 -4.33 5.32
N PRO A 225 -6.57 -4.77 4.04
CA PRO A 225 -5.78 -5.94 3.69
C PRO A 225 -4.46 -5.47 3.06
N LEU A 226 -3.40 -5.40 3.86
CA LEU A 226 -2.02 -5.43 3.33
C LEU A 226 -1.66 -6.88 2.99
N SER A 227 -2.26 -7.41 1.92
CA SER A 227 -1.83 -8.68 1.33
C SER A 227 -1.60 -8.50 -0.17
N GLY A 228 -0.75 -7.55 -0.53
CA GLY A 228 -0.11 -7.47 -1.84
C GLY A 228 1.33 -7.92 -1.69
N ARG A 229 1.63 -9.15 -2.13
CA ARG A 229 2.98 -9.71 -2.11
C ARG A 229 3.81 -9.04 -3.21
N TRP A 230 4.32 -7.84 -2.95
CA TRP A 230 5.29 -7.18 -3.82
C TRP A 230 6.67 -7.77 -3.53
N ARG A 231 7.14 -8.67 -4.39
CA ARG A 231 8.57 -9.01 -4.42
C ARG A 231 9.28 -7.89 -5.15
N ALA A 232 9.94 -7.01 -4.41
CA ALA A 232 11.06 -6.25 -4.94
C ALA A 232 12.20 -7.25 -5.19
N VAL A 233 12.73 -7.27 -6.42
CA VAL A 233 13.94 -8.02 -6.81
C VAL A 233 15.00 -6.99 -7.20
#